data_AF-A0A813CD24-F1
#
_entry.id   AF-A0A813CD24-F1
#
_cell.length_a   1.000
_cell.length_b   1.000
_cell.length_c   1.000
_cell.angle_alpha   90.00
_cell.angle_beta   90.00
_cell.angle_gamma   90.00
#
_symmetry.space_group_name_H-M   'P 1'
#
loop_
_entity.id
_entity.type
_entity.pdbx_description
1 polymer ?
#
loop_
_entity_poly.entity_id
_entity_poly.type
_entity_poly.pdbx_seq_one_letter_code
_entity_poly.pdbx_strand_id
1 'polypeptide(L)' 'MVSPYQTQGRWQHSSGGDIEIKVDGTGQSVVISHPTVGKQTLETSKFCSGDGLDYFGFKGKMDGDKITWNNGVVWTKQL' A
#
# COMPACT_ATOMS: atom_id res chain seq x y z
N MET A 1 9.00 -4.68 -10.88
CA MET A 1 9.28 -4.31 -9.49
C MET A 1 8.54 -3.03 -9.14
N VAL A 2 7.64 -3.06 -8.16
CA VAL A 2 6.90 -1.87 -7.71
C VAL A 2 7.82 -1.01 -6.84
N SER A 3 7.88 0.28 -7.13
CA SER A 3 8.59 1.24 -6.28
C SER A 3 7.69 1.70 -5.13
N PRO A 4 8.21 1.84 -3.89
CA PRO A 4 7.43 2.35 -2.77
C PRO A 4 6.87 3.76 -3.04
N TYR A 5 7.58 4.58 -3.83
CA TYR A 5 7.11 5.92 -4.21
C TYR A 5 5.90 5.89 -5.15
N GLN A 6 5.70 4.82 -5.93
CA GLN A 6 4.49 4.67 -6.75
C GLN A 6 3.26 4.43 -5.86
N THR A 7 3.45 3.73 -4.74
CA THR A 7 2.38 3.46 -3.78
C THR A 7 2.03 4.65 -2.90
N GLN A 8 2.90 5.66 -2.81
CA GLN A 8 2.67 6.84 -1.98
C GLN A 8 1.43 7.63 -2.43
N GLY A 9 0.63 8.06 -1.46
CA GLY A 9 -0.58 8.84 -1.70
C GLY A 9 -1.77 8.40 -0.85
N ARG A 10 -2.94 8.97 -1.15
CA ARG A 10 -4.22 8.56 -0.59
C ARG A 10 -4.90 7.54 -1.50
N TRP A 11 -5.55 6.57 -0.88
CA TRP A 11 -6.18 5.44 -1.54
C TRP A 11 -7.56 5.17 -0.94
N GLN A 12 -8.57 5.06 -1.77
CA GLN A 12 -9.90 4.62 -1.36
C GLN A 12 -9.92 3.11 -1.15
N HIS A 13 -10.32 2.64 0.03
CA HIS A 13 -10.55 1.22 0.30
C HIS A 13 -11.94 0.78 -0.23
N SER A 14 -12.02 -0.39 -0.87
CA SER A 14 -13.26 -0.89 -1.49
C SER A 14 -14.39 -1.20 -0.51
N SER A 15 -14.09 -1.46 0.76
CA SER A 15 -15.08 -1.60 1.84
C SER A 15 -15.43 -0.28 2.54
N GLY A 16 -14.93 0.86 2.02
CA GLY A 16 -15.09 2.18 2.62
C GLY A 16 -13.89 2.65 3.44
N GLY A 17 -13.72 3.97 3.51
CA GLY A 17 -12.62 4.64 4.19
C GLY A 17 -11.38 4.85 3.32
N ASP A 18 -10.49 5.72 3.80
CA ASP A 18 -9.28 6.15 3.09
C ASP A 18 -8.02 5.61 3.77
N ILE A 19 -7.08 5.16 2.96
CA ILE A 19 -5.75 4.74 3.36
C ILE A 19 -4.76 5.79 2.91
N GLU A 20 -3.81 6.13 3.77
CA GLU A 20 -2.69 6.98 3.41
C GLU A 20 -1.38 6.18 3.47
N ILE A 21 -0.64 6.16 2.37
CA ILE A 21 0.69 5.54 2.27
C ILE A 21 1.73 6.66 2.15
N LYS A 22 2.72 6.65 3.04
CA LYS A 22 3.86 7.57 3.06
C LYS A 22 5.15 6.78 3.06
N VAL A 23 6.11 7.14 2.22
CA VAL A 23 7.49 6.68 2.34
C VAL A 23 8.21 7.63 3.30
N ASP A 24 9.02 7.10 4.22
CA ASP A 24 9.81 7.95 5.12
C ASP A 24 10.90 8.72 4.34
N GLY A 25 11.53 9.70 5.01
CA GLY A 25 12.57 10.54 4.40
C GLY A 25 13.84 9.79 3.99
N THR A 26 14.01 8.54 4.42
CA THR A 26 15.16 7.69 4.10
C THR A 26 14.88 6.71 2.96
N GLY A 27 13.61 6.52 2.58
CA GLY A 27 13.20 5.50 1.61
C GLY A 27 13.25 4.07 2.15
N GLN A 28 13.52 3.87 3.44
CA GLN A 28 13.69 2.54 4.03
C GLN A 28 12.39 1.98 4.60
N SER A 29 11.44 2.84 4.96
CA SER A 29 10.16 2.43 5.51
C SER A 29 8.97 3.05 4.77
N VAL A 30 7.87 2.30 4.71
CA VAL A 30 6.55 2.83 4.42
C VAL A 30 5.71 2.90 5.69
N VAL A 31 4.89 3.93 5.77
CA VAL A 31 3.90 4.16 6.81
C VAL A 31 2.53 4.11 6.16
N ILE A 32 1.70 3.16 6.60
CA ILE A 32 0.35 2.95 6.08
C ILE A 32 -0.65 3.25 7.20
N SER A 33 -1.44 4.30 7.01
CA SER A 33 -2.54 4.66 7.92
C SER A 33 -3.83 4.05 7.38
N HIS A 34 -4.38 3.05 8.07
CA HIS A 34 -5.60 2.36 7.68
C HIS A 34 -6.77 2.75 8.62
N PRO A 35 -8.00 2.93 8.11
CA PRO A 35 -9.11 3.44 8.92
C PRO A 35 -9.53 2.50 10.06
N THR A 36 -9.35 1.19 9.88
CA THR A 36 -9.76 0.17 10.86
C THR A 36 -8.62 -0.42 11.69
N VAL A 37 -7.44 -0.63 11.10
CA VAL A 37 -6.29 -1.28 11.79
C VAL A 37 -5.25 -0.28 12.28
N GLY A 38 -5.51 1.02 12.09
CA GLY A 38 -4.62 2.09 12.51
C GLY A 38 -3.36 2.22 11.66
N LYS A 39 -2.31 2.77 12.26
CA LYS A 39 -1.05 3.08 11.59
C LYS A 39 -0.07 1.91 11.70
N GLN A 40 0.47 1.50 10.57
CA GLN A 40 1.44 0.42 10.45
C GLN A 40 2.71 0.92 9.77
N THR A 41 3.87 0.47 10.22
CA THR A 41 5.17 0.80 9.62
C THR A 41 5.87 -0.48 9.18
N LEU A 42 6.40 -0.49 7.96
CA LEU A 42 7.02 -1.65 7.32
C LEU A 42 8.31 -1.20 6.63
N GLU A 43 9.31 -2.07 6.56
CA GLU A 43 10.43 -1.88 5.63
C GLU A 43 9.91 -1.86 4.17
N THR A 44 10.44 -0.97 3.34
CA THR A 44 10.08 -0.88 1.91
C THR A 44 10.37 -2.18 1.17
N SER A 45 11.44 -2.88 1.52
CA SER A 45 11.80 -4.20 0.96
C SER A 45 10.79 -5.30 1.29
N LYS A 46 10.11 -5.19 2.43
CA LYS A 46 9.04 -6.11 2.81
C LYS A 46 7.73 -5.76 2.13
N PHE A 47 7.42 -4.47 2.05
CA PHE A 47 6.19 -3.99 1.42
C PHE A 47 6.21 -4.16 -0.10
N CYS A 48 7.30 -3.77 -0.76
CA CYS A 48 7.53 -3.93 -2.19
C CYS A 48 8.43 -5.14 -2.44
N SER A 49 7.88 -6.35 -2.32
CA SER A 49 8.63 -7.59 -2.49
C SER A 49 8.39 -8.24 -3.86
N GLY A 50 9.48 -8.56 -4.56
CA GLY A 50 9.44 -9.20 -5.88
C GLY A 50 8.72 -8.37 -6.95
N ASP A 51 7.67 -8.94 -7.53
CA ASP A 51 6.88 -8.34 -8.61
C ASP A 51 5.63 -7.58 -8.14
N GLY A 52 5.39 -7.47 -6.84
CA GLY A 52 4.16 -6.89 -6.31
C GLY A 52 4.32 -6.25 -4.93
N LEU A 53 3.23 -6.31 -4.17
CA LEU A 53 3.14 -5.78 -2.82
C LEU A 53 2.86 -6.91 -1.81
N ASP A 54 3.39 -6.76 -0.60
CA ASP A 54 3.07 -7.60 0.54
C ASP A 54 2.75 -6.72 1.75
N TYR A 55 1.49 -6.75 2.18
CA TYR A 55 1.03 -6.06 3.37
C TYR A 55 0.60 -7.08 4.42
N PHE A 56 1.54 -7.45 5.30
CA PHE A 56 1.33 -8.45 6.36
C PHE A 56 0.77 -9.79 5.86
N GLY A 57 1.31 -10.30 4.75
CA GLY A 57 0.90 -11.57 4.14
C GLY A 57 -0.21 -11.42 3.10
N PHE A 58 -0.89 -10.27 3.02
CA PHE A 58 -1.78 -9.96 1.91
C PHE A 58 -0.95 -9.57 0.69
N LYS A 59 -1.11 -10.32 -0.40
CA LYS A 59 -0.37 -10.10 -1.65
C LYS A 59 -1.15 -9.16 -2.54
N GLY A 60 -0.53 -8.06 -2.94
CA GLY A 60 -1.11 -7.03 -3.78
C GLY A 60 -0.47 -6.98 -5.16
N LYS A 61 -1.30 -6.76 -6.18
CA LYS A 61 -0.84 -6.41 -7.54
C LYS A 61 -1.21 -4.96 -7.82
N MET A 62 -0.23 -4.17 -8.24
CA MET A 62 -0.43 -2.78 -8.64
C MET A 62 -0.59 -2.67 -10.16
N ASP A 63 -1.55 -1.89 -10.61
CA ASP A 63 -1.82 -1.54 -12.00
C ASP A 63 -2.24 -0.07 -12.08
N GLY A 64 -1.28 0.80 -12.40
CA GLY A 64 -1.46 2.26 -12.34
C GLY A 64 -1.95 2.72 -10.97
N ASP A 65 -3.16 3.27 -10.93
CA ASP A 65 -3.80 3.82 -9.74
C ASP A 65 -4.68 2.81 -8.99
N LYS A 66 -4.48 1.51 -9.23
CA LYS A 66 -5.25 0.45 -8.59
C LYS A 66 -4.34 -0.60 -7.98
N ILE A 67 -4.60 -0.98 -6.73
CA ILE A 67 -4.01 -2.14 -6.08
C ILE A 67 -5.11 -3.17 -5.83
N THR A 68 -4.93 -4.38 -6.32
CA THR A 68 -5.85 -5.51 -6.05
C THR A 68 -5.15 -6.50 -5.13
N TRP A 69 -5.77 -6.79 -3.99
CA TRP A 69 -5.25 -7.72 -2.99
C TRP A 69 -5.82 -9.12 -3.18
N ASN A 70 -5.06 -10.14 -2.76
CA ASN A 70 -5.45 -11.55 -2.87
C ASN A 70 -6.64 -11.96 -1.99
N ASN A 71 -7.10 -11.09 -1.09
CA ASN A 71 -8.34 -11.25 -0.32
C ASN A 71 -9.57 -10.58 -0.98
N GLY A 72 -9.43 -10.07 -2.21
CA GLY A 72 -10.49 -9.40 -2.97
C GLY A 72 -10.66 -7.91 -2.67
N VAL A 73 -9.92 -7.36 -1.71
CA VAL A 73 -9.90 -5.91 -1.44
C VAL A 73 -9.25 -5.17 -2.60
N VAL A 74 -9.78 -3.99 -2.92
CA VAL A 74 -9.20 -3.08 -3.91
C VAL A 74 -8.92 -1.74 -3.24
N TRP A 75 -7.72 -1.20 -3.48
CA TRP A 75 -7.37 0.17 -3.16
C TRP A 75 -7.27 0.97 -4.45
N THR A 76 -7.97 2.09 -4.54
CA THR A 76 -7.94 2.99 -5.72
C THR A 76 -7.32 4.32 -5.33
N LYS A 77 -6.26 4.73 -6.02
CA LYS A 77 -5.56 5.98 -5.73
C LYS A 77 -6.48 7.16 -5.99
N GLN A 78 -6.47 8.11 -5.06
CA GLN A 78 -7.16 9.39 -5.24
C GLN A 78 -6.19 10.37 -5.89
N LEU A 79 -6.68 11.08 -6.91
CA LEU A 79 -5.98 12.17 -7.60
C LEU A 79 -5.78 13.38 -6.68
#